data_AF-A0AAW3IQP4-F1
#
_entry.id   AF-A0AAW3IQP4-F1
#
_cell.length_a   1.000
_cell.length_b   1.000
_cell.length_c   1.000
_cell.angle_alpha   90.00
_cell.angle_beta   90.00
_cell.angle_gamma   90.00
#
_symmetry.space_group_name_H-M   'P 1'
#
loop_
_entity.id
_entity.type
_entity.pdbx_description
1 polymer ?
#
loop_
_entity_poly.entity_id
_entity_poly.type
_entity_poly.pdbx_seq_one_letter_code
_entity_poly.pdbx_strand_id
1 'polypeptide(L)'
;MKVGLKLNEQFTVSKHNIVQVTTFENEFHLALTNSEYLVISKDDKDNSYYYTHEFNGCLIEVPVNEYHRIQRELTEYFGVEIQDVSSDETKDQEQPEPTA
;
A
#
# COMPACT_ATOMS: atom_id res chain seq x y z
N MET A 1 -23.85 -27.84 -12.49
CA MET A 1 -22.45 -27.47 -12.83
C MET A 1 -22.04 -26.36 -11.88
N LYS A 2 -20.93 -26.52 -11.14
CA LYS A 2 -20.37 -25.43 -10.31
C LYS A 2 -19.80 -24.40 -11.29
N VAL A 3 -20.38 -23.21 -11.31
CA VAL A 3 -19.83 -22.07 -12.06
C VAL A 3 -18.46 -21.78 -11.44
N GLY A 4 -17.40 -22.23 -12.10
CA GLY A 4 -16.04 -21.86 -11.70
C GLY A 4 -15.92 -20.35 -11.83
N LEU A 5 -15.39 -19.69 -10.80
CA LEU A 5 -15.08 -18.26 -10.83
C LEU A 5 -14.21 -18.00 -12.07
N LYS A 6 -14.78 -17.31 -13.06
CA LYS A 6 -14.03 -16.86 -14.23
C LYS A 6 -13.20 -15.68 -13.77
N LEU A 7 -11.91 -15.91 -13.53
CA LEU A 7 -10.96 -14.83 -13.27
C LEU A 7 -10.83 -14.01 -14.56
N ASN A 8 -11.22 -12.74 -14.50
CA ASN A 8 -11.13 -11.83 -15.64
C ASN A 8 -9.71 -11.27 -15.76
N GLU A 9 -9.01 -11.08 -14.64
CA GLU A 9 -7.64 -10.58 -14.58
C GLU A 9 -6.90 -11.26 -13.41
N GLN A 10 -5.58 -11.45 -13.57
CA GLN A 10 -4.72 -12.05 -12.57
C GLN A 10 -3.39 -11.29 -12.51
N PHE A 11 -3.08 -10.72 -11.35
CA PHE A 11 -1.77 -10.15 -11.05
C PHE A 11 -0.98 -11.15 -10.23
N THR A 12 0.22 -11.51 -10.69
CA THR A 12 1.12 -12.43 -9.97
C THR A 12 2.40 -11.70 -9.63
N VAL A 13 2.62 -11.47 -8.35
CA VAL A 13 3.86 -10.88 -7.84
C VAL A 13 4.67 -11.96 -7.15
N SER A 14 5.91 -12.15 -7.61
CA SER A 14 6.86 -13.08 -6.97
C SER A 14 7.79 -12.33 -6.03
N LYS A 15 8.19 -12.95 -4.92
CA LYS A 15 9.10 -12.33 -3.92
C LYS A 15 10.38 -11.73 -4.50
N HIS A 16 11.01 -12.41 -5.44
CA HIS A 16 12.23 -11.92 -6.08
C HIS A 16 12.01 -10.69 -6.99
N ASN A 17 10.75 -10.40 -7.35
CA ASN A 17 10.41 -9.21 -8.13
C ASN A 17 10.12 -8.01 -7.24
N ILE A 18 9.94 -8.17 -5.92
CA ILE A 18 9.65 -7.05 -5.03
C ILE A 18 10.98 -6.44 -4.58
N VAL A 19 11.20 -5.19 -4.97
CA VAL A 19 12.40 -4.40 -4.60
C VAL A 19 12.18 -3.71 -3.26
N GLN A 20 10.99 -3.15 -3.07
CA GLN A 20 10.63 -2.39 -1.88
C GLN A 20 9.13 -2.51 -1.61
N VAL A 21 8.79 -2.54 -0.33
CA VAL A 21 7.41 -2.38 0.15
C VAL A 21 7.40 -1.21 1.12
N THR A 22 6.53 -0.24 0.86
CA THR A 22 6.29 0.90 1.75
C THR A 22 4.85 0.84 2.20
N THR A 23 4.61 1.11 3.48
CA THR A 23 3.31 0.92 4.10
C THR A 23 2.81 2.22 4.71
N PHE A 24 1.56 2.56 4.42
CA PHE A 24 0.84 3.70 4.99
C PHE A 24 -0.43 3.20 5.66
N GLU A 25 -1.10 4.05 6.42
CA GLU A 25 -2.26 3.69 7.26
C GLU A 25 -3.37 2.92 6.49
N ASN A 26 -3.52 3.18 5.19
CA ASN A 26 -4.57 2.60 4.37
C ASN A 26 -4.10 1.90 3.09
N GLU A 27 -2.79 1.78 2.88
CA GLU A 27 -2.26 1.27 1.63
C GLU A 27 -0.85 0.70 1.70
N PHE A 28 -0.57 -0.20 0.76
CA PHE A 28 0.75 -0.76 0.50
C PHE A 28 1.24 -0.33 -0.87
N HIS A 29 2.46 0.15 -0.92
CA HIS A 29 3.16 0.51 -2.15
C HIS A 29 4.26 -0.52 -2.40
N LEU A 30 4.18 -1.23 -3.52
CA LEU A 30 5.12 -2.26 -3.92
C LEU A 30 5.87 -1.79 -5.16
N ALA A 31 7.18 -1.58 -5.02
CA ALA A 31 8.06 -1.33 -6.15
C ALA A 31 8.60 -2.66 -6.68
N LEU A 32 8.43 -2.91 -7.98
CA LEU A 32 8.88 -4.13 -8.63
C LEU A 32 10.19 -3.94 -9.43
N THR A 33 10.89 -5.04 -9.69
CA THR A 33 12.17 -5.07 -10.41
C THR A 33 12.07 -4.62 -11.86
N ASN A 34 10.89 -4.70 -12.47
CA ASN A 34 10.59 -4.21 -13.82
C ASN A 34 10.20 -2.71 -13.85
N SER A 35 10.45 -1.99 -12.74
CA SER A 35 10.04 -0.59 -12.57
C SER A 35 8.52 -0.36 -12.58
N GLU A 36 7.72 -1.43 -12.46
CA GLU A 36 6.29 -1.29 -12.22
C GLU A 36 6.02 -0.97 -10.75
N TYR A 37 4.97 -0.20 -10.53
CA TYR A 37 4.52 0.22 -9.22
C TYR A 37 3.12 -0.33 -8.97
N LEU A 38 2.95 -1.10 -7.89
CA LEU A 38 1.64 -1.55 -7.45
C LEU A 38 1.25 -0.86 -6.15
N VAL A 39 0.01 -0.41 -6.10
CA VAL A 39 -0.62 0.07 -4.87
C VAL A 39 -1.76 -0.87 -4.50
N ILE A 40 -1.76 -1.36 -3.27
CA ILE A 40 -2.86 -2.15 -2.70
C ILE A 40 -3.54 -1.26 -1.67
N SER A 41 -4.77 -0.84 -1.94
CA SER A 41 -5.55 0.04 -1.05
C SER A 41 -6.86 -0.63 -0.63
N LYS A 42 -7.41 -0.18 0.50
CA LYS A 42 -8.75 -0.57 0.93
C LYS A 42 -9.80 0.05 -0.01
N ASP A 43 -10.83 -0.71 -0.37
CA ASP A 43 -11.94 -0.26 -1.22
C ASP A 43 -12.92 0.71 -0.54
N ASP A 44 -12.84 0.84 0.78
CA ASP A 44 -13.69 1.71 1.60
C ASP A 44 -13.09 3.12 1.85
N LYS A 45 -11.93 3.42 1.23
CA LYS A 45 -11.21 4.69 1.35
C LYS A 45 -11.28 5.53 0.08
N ASP A 46 -11.03 6.83 0.23
CA ASP A 46 -10.91 7.74 -0.92
C ASP A 46 -9.57 7.52 -1.63
N ASN A 47 -9.62 6.81 -2.75
CA ASN A 47 -8.47 6.51 -3.61
C ASN A 47 -8.40 7.43 -4.85
N SER A 48 -9.16 8.54 -4.88
CA SER A 48 -9.30 9.42 -6.04
C SER A 48 -7.97 9.94 -6.61
N TYR A 49 -6.96 10.12 -5.76
CA TYR A 49 -5.62 10.60 -6.12
C TYR A 49 -4.85 9.66 -7.07
N TYR A 50 -5.20 8.37 -7.11
CA TYR A 50 -4.60 7.39 -8.03
C TYR A 50 -5.20 7.39 -9.43
N TYR A 51 -6.36 8.01 -9.64
CA TYR A 51 -7.01 8.09 -10.94
C TYR A 51 -6.54 9.30 -11.77
N THR A 52 -5.38 9.87 -11.40
CA THR A 52 -4.76 10.99 -12.09
C THR A 52 -3.82 10.50 -13.19
N HIS A 53 -3.60 11.33 -14.21
CA HIS A 53 -2.70 11.02 -15.32
C HIS A 53 -1.22 10.97 -14.89
N GLU A 54 -0.91 11.51 -13.71
CA GLU A 54 0.43 11.54 -13.13
C GLU A 54 0.79 10.21 -12.44
N PHE A 55 -0.22 9.44 -12.02
CA PHE A 55 0.02 8.13 -11.44
C PHE A 55 0.36 7.11 -12.53
N ASN A 56 1.61 6.66 -12.54
CA ASN A 56 2.10 5.61 -13.42
C ASN A 56 2.29 4.31 -12.62
N GLY A 57 1.18 3.64 -12.30
CA GLY A 57 1.17 2.39 -11.53
C GLY A 57 -0.15 1.65 -11.67
N CYS A 58 -0.24 0.51 -11.00
CA CYS A 58 -1.45 -0.30 -10.92
C CYS A 58 -2.05 -0.18 -9.52
N LEU A 59 -3.27 0.36 -9.42
CA LEU A 59 -4.06 0.36 -8.20
C LEU A 59 -4.89 -0.93 -8.13
N ILE A 60 -4.79 -1.63 -7.00
CA ILE A 60 -5.61 -2.79 -6.65
C ILE A 60 -6.39 -2.44 -5.40
N GLU A 61 -7.68 -2.19 -5.56
CA GLU A 61 -8.60 -1.96 -4.45
C GLU A 61 -9.13 -3.30 -3.94
N VAL A 62 -9.01 -3.53 -2.63
CA VAL A 62 -9.43 -4.78 -1.99
C VAL A 62 -10.31 -4.51 -0.77
N PRO A 63 -11.24 -5.42 -0.44
CA PRO A 63 -11.97 -5.34 0.82
C PRO A 63 -11.04 -5.36 2.04
N VAL A 64 -11.44 -4.68 3.12
CA VAL A 64 -10.67 -4.58 4.39
C VAL A 64 -10.15 -5.93 4.90
N ASN A 65 -10.95 -7.00 4.78
CA ASN A 65 -10.53 -8.33 5.19
C ASN A 65 -9.37 -8.90 4.34
N GLU A 66 -9.42 -8.69 3.02
CA GLU A 66 -8.33 -9.10 2.13
C GLU A 66 -7.11 -8.20 2.32
N TYR A 67 -7.29 -6.90 2.60
CA TYR A 67 -6.20 -6.00 2.96
C TYR A 67 -5.41 -6.52 4.16
N HIS A 68 -6.08 -6.86 5.27
CA HIS A 68 -5.41 -7.39 6.46
C HIS A 68 -4.78 -8.77 6.23
N ARG A 69 -5.38 -9.58 5.36
CA ARG A 69 -4.79 -10.85 4.93
C ARG A 69 -3.48 -10.61 4.17
N ILE A 70 -3.47 -9.70 3.19
CA ILE A 70 -2.29 -9.32 2.42
C ILE A 70 -1.21 -8.75 3.35
N GLN A 71 -1.58 -7.85 4.27
CA GLN A 71 -0.69 -7.29 5.28
C GLN A 71 0.04 -8.41 6.05
N ARG A 72 -0.73 -9.35 6.60
CA ARG A 72 -0.18 -10.49 7.35
C ARG A 72 0.73 -11.35 6.47
N GLU A 73 0.30 -11.69 5.25
CA GLU A 73 1.07 -12.55 4.35
C GLU A 73 2.39 -11.89 3.91
N LEU A 74 2.38 -10.57 3.65
CA LEU A 74 3.59 -9.79 3.37
C LEU A 74 4.56 -9.81 4.56
N THR A 75 4.07 -9.58 5.78
CA THR A 75 4.92 -9.65 6.98
C THR A 75 5.47 -11.06 7.21
N GLU A 76 4.63 -12.10 7.17
CA GLU A 76 4.99 -13.48 7.50
C GLU A 76 5.90 -14.14 6.44
N TYR A 77 5.58 -14.00 5.15
CA TYR A 77 6.30 -14.72 4.09
C TYR A 77 7.42 -13.91 3.45
N PHE A 78 7.29 -12.58 3.46
CA PHE A 78 8.29 -11.70 2.83
C PHE A 78 9.28 -11.14 3.84
N GLY A 79 8.98 -11.20 5.15
CA GLY A 79 9.81 -10.60 6.19
C GLY A 79 9.90 -9.08 6.05
N VAL A 80 8.90 -8.49 5.40
CA VAL A 80 8.76 -7.05 5.25
C VAL A 80 8.26 -6.54 6.59
N GLU A 81 9.09 -5.77 7.29
CA GLU A 81 8.62 -4.99 8.43
C GLU A 81 7.71 -3.88 7.92
N ILE A 82 6.41 -4.12 8.01
CA ILE A 82 5.37 -3.13 7.74
C ILE A 82 5.44 -2.09 8.86
N GLN A 83 6.08 -0.96 8.58
CA GLN A 83 6.07 0.19 9.48
C GLN A 83 4.84 1.04 9.17
N ASP A 84 3.87 1.03 10.07
CA ASP A 84 2.78 2.00 9.99
C ASP A 84 3.42 3.38 10.13
N VAL A 85 3.52 4.13 9.02
CA VAL A 85 3.87 5.54 9.08
C VAL A 85 2.62 6.24 9.58
N SER A 86 2.32 6.07 10.86
CA SER A 86 1.34 6.90 11.54
C SER A 86 1.80 8.33 11.32
N SER A 87 0.97 9.11 10.67
CA SER A 87 1.14 10.56 10.64
C SER A 87 0.92 11.05 12.06
N ASP A 88 1.95 10.89 12.90
CA ASP A 88 2.00 11.58 14.18
C ASP A 88 1.99 13.07 13.83
N GLU A 89 0.81 13.62 14.07
CA GLU A 89 0.44 15.01 14.11
C GLU A 89 1.66 15.92 14.27
N THR A 90 1.77 16.88 13.36
CA THR A 90 2.43 18.16 13.61
C THR A 90 1.89 18.72 14.94
N LYS A 91 2.53 18.38 16.06
CA LYS A 91 2.43 19.16 17.29
C LYS A 91 3.43 20.30 17.16
N ASP A 92 2.93 21.41 16.65
CA ASP A 92 3.46 22.73 17.00
C ASP A 92 3.66 22.85 18.51
N GLN A 93 4.73 23.58 18.89
CA GLN A 93 5.09 24.22 20.18
C GLN A 93 6.53 23.84 20.60
N GLU A 94 7.49 24.73 20.84
CA GLU A 94 7.53 26.18 21.02
C GLU A 94 8.93 26.69 20.64
N GLN A 95 8.99 27.79 19.90
CA GLN A 95 10.21 28.57 19.69
C GLN A 95 10.53 29.29 21.01
N PRO A 96 11.73 29.15 21.61
CA PRO A 96 12.05 29.95 22.79
C PRO A 96 12.18 31.43 22.37
N GLU A 97 11.47 32.32 23.07
CA GLU A 97 11.65 33.77 22.94
C GLU A 97 13.14 34.12 23.13
N PRO A 98 13.73 34.99 22.29
CA PRO A 98 15.06 35.51 22.56
C PRO A 98 14.96 36.50 23.70
N THR A 99 15.53 36.16 24.85
CA THR A 99 15.74 37.11 25.95
C THR A 99 16.76 38.16 25.48
N ALA A 100 16.36 39.43 25.49
CA ALA A 100 17.24 40.60 25.36
C ALA A 100 16.90 41.61 26.47
#